data_AF-A0A3D5YFU4-F1
#
_entry.id   AF-A0A3D5YFU4-F1
#
_cell.length_a   1.000
_cell.length_b   1.000
_cell.length_c   1.000
_cell.angle_alpha   90.00
_cell.angle_beta   90.00
_cell.angle_gamma   90.00
#
_symmetry.space_group_name_H-M   'P 1'
#
loop_
_entity.id
_entity.type
_entity.pdbx_description
1 polymer ?
#
loop_
_entity_poly.entity_id
_entity_poly.type
_entity_poly.pdbx_seq_one_letter_code
_entity_poly.pdbx_strand_id
1 'polypeptide(L)' 'MVFLEIKTNSSTLNRNETMIKQCIEQKKVEYQIYRKIV' A
#
# COMPACT_ATOMS: atom_id res chain seq x y z
N MET A 1 -4.31 7.83 -11.74
CA MET A 1 -3.34 8.15 -10.66
C MET A 1 -3.30 6.95 -9.74
N VAL A 2 -2.11 6.42 -9.47
CA VAL A 2 -1.92 5.21 -8.66
C VAL A 2 -1.03 5.56 -7.48
N PHE A 3 -1.44 5.19 -6.28
CA PHE A 3 -0.56 5.18 -5.11
C PHE A 3 0.18 3.85 -5.05
N LEU A 4 1.50 3.91 -4.96
CA LEU A 4 2.36 2.73 -4.89
C LEU A 4 3.03 2.64 -3.54
N GLU A 5 2.81 1.53 -2.84
CA GLU A 5 3.52 1.16 -1.63
C GLU A 5 4.60 0.13 -1.95
N ILE A 6 5.84 0.41 -1.55
CA ILE A 6 6.97 -0.50 -1.77
C ILE A 6 7.31 -1.20 -0.46
N LYS A 7 7.15 -2.52 -0.44
CA LYS A 7 7.50 -3.38 0.69
C LYS A 7 8.48 -4.45 0.25
N THR A 8 9.40 -4.82 1.13
CA THR A 8 10.17 -6.06 0.94
C THR A 8 9.25 -7.27 1.13
N ASN A 9 9.67 -8.44 0.64
CA ASN A 9 8.88 -9.68 0.78
C ASN A 9 8.60 -10.06 2.24
N SER A 10 9.47 -9.67 3.17
CA SER A 10 9.32 -9.95 4.61
C SER A 10 8.47 -8.92 5.37
N SER A 11 8.12 -7.79 4.76
CA SER A 11 7.40 -6.69 5.44
C SER A 11 5.91 -6.71 5.10
N THR A 12 5.03 -6.40 6.04
CA THR A 12 3.58 -6.23 5.80
C THR A 12 3.17 -4.78 6.04
N LEU A 13 1.93 -4.43 5.66
CA LEU A 13 1.38 -3.12 6.02
C LEU A 13 1.19 -3.06 7.53
N ASN A 14 1.70 -2.00 8.15
CA ASN A 14 1.38 -1.70 9.54
C ASN A 14 -0.03 -1.07 9.66
N ARG A 15 -0.45 -0.76 10.88
CA ARG A 15 -1.77 -0.18 11.17
C ARG A 15 -2.00 1.14 10.44
N ASN A 16 -1.02 2.04 10.43
CA ASN A 16 -1.13 3.36 9.82
C ASN A 16 -1.22 3.25 8.30
N GLU A 17 -0.38 2.40 7.69
CA GLU A 17 -0.39 2.14 6.25
C GLU A 17 -1.70 1.51 5.80
N THR A 18 -2.28 0.63 6.62
CA THR A 18 -3.61 0.04 6.37
C THR A 18 -4.71 1.11 6.39
N MET A 19 -4.68 2.02 7.37
CA MET A 19 -5.65 3.13 7.43
C MET A 19 -5.54 4.06 6.22
N ILE A 20 -4.31 4.36 5.77
CA ILE A 20 -4.07 5.18 4.58
C ILE A 20 -4.59 4.47 3.34
N LYS A 21 -4.27 3.17 3.16
CA LYS A 21 -4.81 2.35 2.06
C LYS A 21 -6.33 2.43 2.01
N GLN A 22 -7.01 2.24 3.14
CA GLN A 22 -8.47 2.32 3.22
C GLN A 22 -9.01 3.70 2.80
N CYS A 23 -8.37 4.79 3.24
CA CYS A 23 -8.76 6.14 2.86
C CYS A 23 -8.60 6.39 1.34
N ILE A 24 -7.52 5.89 0.75
CA ILE A 24 -7.25 5.98 -0.70
C ILE A 24 -8.31 5.20 -1.49
N GLU A 25 -8.60 3.97 -1.07
CA GLU A 25 -9.61 3.12 -1.71
C GLU A 25 -11.03 3.70 -1.58
N GLN A 26 -11.38 4.29 -0.42
CA GLN A 26 -12.66 5.01 -0.23
C GLN A 26 -12.83 6.18 -1.20
N LYS A 27 -11.72 6.84 -1.58
CA LYS A 27 -11.72 7.91 -2.59
C LYS A 27 -11.72 7.39 -4.02
N LYS A 28 -11.85 6.07 -4.23
CA LYS A 28 -11.80 5.39 -5.53
C LYS A 28 -10.48 5.63 -6.28
N VAL A 29 -9.39 5.80 -5.54
CA VAL A 29 -8.04 5.90 -6.11
C VAL A 29 -7.37 4.54 -6.00
N GLU A 30 -6.65 4.15 -7.04
CA GLU A 30 -5.96 2.87 -7.10
C GLU A 30 -4.76 2.84 -6.15
N TYR A 31 -4.65 1.76 -5.37
CA TYR A 31 -3.54 1.51 -4.46
C TYR A 31 -2.90 0.15 -4.80
N GLN A 32 -1.61 0.16 -5.11
CA GLN A 32 -0.84 -1.05 -5.42
C GLN A 32 0.28 -1.25 -4.40
N ILE A 33 0.59 -2.52 -4.13
CA ILE A 33 1.73 -2.90 -3.30
C ILE A 33 2.74 -3.60 -4.20
N TYR A 34 3.89 -2.99 -4.40
CA TYR A 34 5.02 -3.63 -5.07
C TYR A 34 5.91 -4.33 -4.06
N ARG A 35 6.19 -5.61 -4.33
CA ARG A 35 7.01 -6.49 -3.51
C ARG A 35 8.43 -6.54 -4.05
N LYS A 36 9.35 -5.83 -3.39
CA LYS A 36 10.77 -5.87 -3.74
C LYS A 36 11.41 -7.13 -3.14
N ILE A 37 11.93 -7.98 -4.02
CA ILE A 37 12.82 -9.08 -3.64
C ILE A 37 14.18 -8.45 -3.36
N VAL A 38 14.75 -8.74 -2.19
CA VAL A 38 16.08 -8.28 -1.76
C VAL A 38 16.95 -9.50 -1.56
#